data_AF-A0A534SG48-F1
#
_entry.id   AF-A0A534SG48-F1
#
_cell.length_a   1.000
_cell.length_b   1.000
_cell.length_c   1.000
_cell.angle_alpha   90.00
_cell.angle_beta   90.00
_cell.angle_gamma   90.00
#
_symmetry.space_group_name_H-M   'P 1'
#
loop_
_entity.id
_entity.type
_entity.pdbx_description
1 polymer ?
#
loop_
_entity_poly.entity_id
_entity_poly.type
_entity_poly.pdbx_seq_one_letter_code
_entity_poly.pdbx_strand_id
1 'polypeptide(L)'
;MRPFRSLLAVLLALPSLARAADLPVRYTVQEKPLKTAIAGTSLTFELFRDSACTTPAVHSASVLIENVTLITKLKQFTPKGDTKLPSTDELALTLSGVTAAGNLYLKVTGTGLVPVGGACQAQAAQVIAANCVDGIQNQGETDVDCGGATTCLRCAAGKSCTANGDCQSNACQAGVCLAQASCSDGFTDGTETDVDCGGMNMCPRCADGKTCTNGGDCQSSSCAGSVCQPPSCTDGVRNDGETDVDCGGTNACPRCGIHQSCAVGSDCQSGICMGGVCEP
;
A
#
# COMPACT_ATOMS: atom_id res chain seq x y z
N MET A 1 32.93 -50.42 2.92
CA MET A 1 33.39 -49.64 1.75
C MET A 1 32.19 -49.24 0.90
N ARG A 2 31.73 -48.00 1.00
CA ARG A 2 30.84 -47.33 0.04
C ARG A 2 31.33 -45.87 -0.05
N PRO A 3 31.60 -45.31 -1.23
CA PRO A 3 32.27 -44.01 -1.32
C PRO A 3 31.26 -42.87 -1.10
N PHE A 4 31.60 -41.97 -0.19
CA PHE A 4 30.99 -40.65 -0.05
C PHE A 4 31.30 -39.84 -1.32
N ARG A 5 30.27 -39.49 -2.10
CA ARG A 5 30.37 -38.45 -3.13
C ARG A 5 29.95 -37.13 -2.49
N SER A 6 30.92 -36.29 -2.13
CA SER A 6 30.68 -34.87 -1.82
C SER A 6 30.08 -34.18 -3.05
N LEU A 7 28.79 -33.87 -3.01
CA LEU A 7 28.21 -32.88 -3.91
C LEU A 7 28.68 -31.50 -3.44
N LEU A 8 29.64 -30.94 -4.18
CA LEU A 8 30.03 -29.55 -4.07
C LEU A 8 28.87 -28.70 -4.63
N ALA A 9 28.03 -28.15 -3.75
CA ALA A 9 26.99 -27.21 -4.13
C ALA A 9 27.64 -25.88 -4.51
N VAL A 10 27.89 -25.68 -5.81
CA VAL A 10 28.23 -24.37 -6.36
C VAL A 10 26.98 -23.51 -6.25
N LEU A 11 26.92 -22.65 -5.21
CA LEU A 11 25.97 -21.54 -5.16
C LEU A 11 26.29 -20.59 -6.32
N LEU A 12 25.60 -20.78 -7.44
CA LEU A 12 25.45 -19.74 -8.46
C LEU A 12 24.61 -18.63 -7.84
N ALA A 13 25.28 -17.61 -7.30
CA ALA A 13 24.65 -16.34 -7.00
C ALA A 13 24.15 -15.76 -8.32
N LEU A 14 22.85 -15.90 -8.59
CA LEU A 14 22.18 -15.22 -9.68
C LEU A 14 22.32 -13.71 -9.42
N PRO A 15 22.95 -12.94 -10.32
CA PRO A 15 23.00 -11.50 -10.17
C PRO A 15 21.56 -10.97 -10.21
N SER A 16 21.17 -10.28 -9.14
CA SER A 16 19.90 -9.57 -9.05
C SER A 16 19.77 -8.67 -10.28
N LEU A 17 18.86 -9.00 -11.19
CA LEU A 17 18.51 -8.19 -12.34
C LEU A 17 17.79 -6.93 -11.82
N ALA A 18 18.57 -5.92 -11.39
CA ALA A 18 18.03 -4.59 -11.16
C ALA A 18 17.56 -4.05 -12.51
N ARG A 19 16.25 -4.04 -12.75
CA ARG A 19 15.68 -3.58 -14.03
C ARG A 19 15.78 -2.06 -14.11
N ALA A 20 16.28 -1.62 -15.24
CA ALA A 20 16.60 -0.26 -15.57
C ALA A 20 15.31 0.48 -15.99
N ALA A 21 15.02 1.64 -15.40
CA ALA A 21 13.81 2.43 -15.65
C ALA A 21 14.18 3.81 -16.25
N ASP A 22 13.23 4.43 -16.94
CA ASP A 22 13.36 5.80 -17.47
C ASP A 22 13.02 6.82 -16.37
N LEU A 23 13.97 7.67 -16.01
CA LEU A 23 13.85 8.66 -14.93
C LEU A 23 13.86 10.10 -15.48
N PRO A 24 12.72 10.82 -15.48
CA PRO A 24 12.69 12.25 -15.75
C PRO A 24 13.39 13.01 -14.63
N VAL A 25 14.37 13.82 -15.00
CA VAL A 25 15.18 14.63 -14.08
C VAL A 25 15.09 16.12 -14.44
N ARG A 26 15.30 16.97 -13.43
CA ARG A 26 15.30 18.43 -13.54
C ARG A 26 16.54 19.00 -12.84
N TYR A 27 17.17 19.98 -13.47
CA TYR A 27 18.35 20.64 -12.93
C TYR A 27 18.37 22.14 -13.24
N THR A 28 18.61 22.96 -12.22
CA THR A 28 18.56 24.42 -12.32
C THR A 28 19.94 25.03 -12.47
N VAL A 29 20.09 25.89 -13.48
CA VAL A 29 21.36 26.53 -13.86
C VAL A 29 21.16 28.00 -14.16
N GLN A 30 22.24 28.77 -14.09
CA GLN A 30 22.19 30.18 -14.45
C GLN A 30 22.05 30.36 -15.96
N GLU A 31 21.12 31.25 -16.37
CA GLU A 31 20.83 31.51 -17.78
C GLU A 31 22.04 32.08 -18.54
N LYS A 32 22.79 33.02 -17.93
CA LYS A 32 23.87 33.73 -18.63
C LYS A 32 25.03 32.80 -19.04
N PRO A 33 25.59 31.97 -18.14
CA PRO A 33 26.59 30.97 -18.52
C PRO A 33 26.06 29.97 -19.55
N LEU A 34 24.80 29.52 -19.39
CA LEU A 34 24.21 28.52 -20.30
C LEU A 34 24.12 29.02 -21.75
N LYS A 35 23.83 30.31 -21.96
CA LYS A 35 23.84 30.93 -23.30
C LYS A 35 25.19 30.92 -24.01
N THR A 36 26.28 30.76 -23.27
CA THR A 36 27.63 30.67 -23.83
C THR A 36 28.04 29.22 -24.12
N ALA A 37 27.18 28.25 -23.85
CA ALA A 37 27.45 26.87 -24.15
C ALA A 37 27.46 26.63 -25.67
N ILE A 38 28.37 25.75 -26.10
CA ILE A 38 28.68 25.50 -27.51
C ILE A 38 27.94 24.23 -27.93
N ALA A 39 27.21 24.28 -29.05
CA ALA A 39 26.58 23.09 -29.61
C ALA A 39 27.60 21.97 -29.88
N GLY A 40 27.20 20.72 -29.64
CA GLY A 40 28.08 19.56 -29.76
C GLY A 40 28.94 19.27 -28.52
N THR A 41 28.84 20.06 -27.45
CA THR A 41 29.44 19.68 -26.16
C THR A 41 28.50 18.75 -25.38
N SER A 42 29.09 17.79 -24.68
CA SER A 42 28.36 16.85 -23.83
C SER A 42 28.21 17.39 -22.41
N LEU A 43 27.01 17.29 -21.88
CA LEU A 43 26.70 17.45 -20.47
C LEU A 43 26.65 16.07 -19.83
N THR A 44 27.26 15.93 -18.66
CA THR A 44 27.26 14.67 -17.90
C THR A 44 26.29 14.79 -16.74
N PHE A 45 25.33 13.87 -16.69
CA PHE A 45 24.27 13.76 -15.69
C PHE A 45 24.59 12.59 -14.77
N GLU A 46 24.87 12.87 -13.50
CA GLU A 46 25.24 11.87 -12.50
C GLU A 46 24.23 11.86 -11.35
N LEU A 47 23.70 10.67 -11.04
CA LEU A 47 22.76 10.46 -9.94
C LEU A 47 23.46 9.92 -8.70
N PHE A 48 23.07 10.42 -7.53
CA PHE A 48 23.66 10.10 -6.23
C PHE A 48 22.56 9.75 -5.22
N ARG A 49 22.95 9.01 -4.17
CA ARG A 49 22.05 8.67 -3.04
C ARG A 49 22.18 9.65 -1.86
N ASP A 50 23.21 10.50 -1.88
CA ASP A 50 23.46 11.49 -0.84
C ASP A 50 23.27 12.90 -1.37
N SER A 51 22.77 13.78 -0.49
CA SER A 51 22.50 15.18 -0.80
C SER A 51 23.77 16.03 -1.03
N ALA A 52 24.94 15.48 -0.73
CA ALA A 52 26.22 16.14 -0.97
C ALA A 52 26.88 15.69 -2.29
N CYS A 53 26.34 14.68 -2.99
CA CYS A 53 26.91 14.06 -4.19
C CYS A 53 28.40 13.67 -3.98
N THR A 54 28.68 13.06 -2.83
CA THR A 54 30.03 12.63 -2.42
C THR A 54 30.26 11.12 -2.59
N THR A 55 29.19 10.34 -2.63
CA THR A 55 29.25 8.91 -2.92
C THR A 55 29.49 8.65 -4.42
N PRO A 56 29.91 7.45 -4.83
CA PRO A 56 29.95 7.12 -6.25
C PRO A 56 28.58 7.27 -6.91
N ALA A 57 28.54 7.85 -8.11
CA ALA A 57 27.31 7.99 -8.86
C ALA A 57 26.68 6.61 -9.12
N VAL A 58 25.39 6.46 -8.81
CA VAL A 58 24.63 5.22 -9.04
C VAL A 58 24.20 5.04 -10.49
N HIS A 59 24.20 6.13 -11.25
CA HIS A 59 23.95 6.15 -12.68
C HIS A 59 24.61 7.39 -13.28
N SER A 60 25.10 7.26 -14.50
CA SER A 60 25.75 8.36 -15.23
C SER A 60 25.37 8.27 -16.71
N ALA A 61 25.03 9.42 -17.29
CA ALA A 61 24.72 9.54 -18.71
C ALA A 61 25.34 10.81 -19.30
N SER A 62 25.82 10.73 -20.53
CA SER A 62 26.31 11.88 -21.27
C SER A 62 25.33 12.22 -22.39
N VAL A 63 24.87 13.46 -22.40
CA VAL A 63 23.88 13.96 -23.38
C VAL A 63 24.43 15.24 -24.01
N LEU A 64 24.36 15.34 -25.33
CA LEU A 64 24.73 16.56 -26.04
C LEU A 64 23.78 17.70 -25.63
N ILE A 65 24.31 18.91 -25.47
CA ILE A 65 23.51 20.04 -24.97
C ILE A 65 22.28 20.34 -25.85
N GLU A 66 22.38 20.14 -27.16
CA GLU A 66 21.27 20.29 -28.11
C GLU A 66 20.14 19.26 -27.94
N ASN A 67 20.42 18.12 -27.27
CA ASN A 67 19.45 17.05 -27.04
C ASN A 67 18.75 17.16 -25.68
N VAL A 68 19.02 18.22 -24.91
CA VAL A 68 18.30 18.47 -23.66
C VAL A 68 16.89 18.99 -23.99
N THR A 69 15.89 18.14 -23.74
CA THR A 69 14.52 18.24 -24.27
C THR A 69 13.72 19.47 -23.84
N LEU A 70 14.06 20.13 -22.73
CA LEU A 70 13.40 21.36 -22.29
C LEU A 70 14.37 22.28 -21.52
N ILE A 71 14.53 23.52 -21.98
CA ILE A 71 15.16 24.61 -21.22
C ILE A 71 14.04 25.61 -20.90
N THR A 72 13.43 25.49 -19.73
CA THR A 72 12.37 26.42 -19.32
C THR A 72 12.94 27.53 -18.47
N LYS A 73 12.62 28.79 -18.78
CA LYS A 73 12.95 29.91 -17.90
C LYS A 73 12.13 29.85 -16.62
N LEU A 74 12.79 29.74 -15.48
CA LEU A 74 12.13 29.82 -14.19
C LEU A 74 11.95 31.29 -13.79
N LYS A 75 10.69 31.74 -13.76
CA LYS A 75 10.35 33.06 -13.24
C LYS A 75 10.32 33.00 -11.71
N GLN A 76 11.42 33.37 -11.08
CA GLN A 76 11.52 33.41 -9.63
C GLN A 76 10.87 34.69 -9.08
N PHE A 77 10.08 34.54 -8.02
CA PHE A 77 9.48 35.66 -7.31
C PHE A 77 10.49 36.18 -6.27
N THR A 78 10.85 37.45 -6.35
CA THR A 78 11.70 38.11 -5.34
C THR A 78 10.84 39.09 -4.54
N PRO A 79 10.61 38.84 -3.24
CA PRO A 79 9.90 39.76 -2.36
C PRO A 79 10.58 41.14 -2.29
N LYS A 80 9.80 42.17 -2.01
CA LYS A 80 10.31 43.54 -1.89
C LYS A 80 11.31 43.64 -0.73
N GLY A 81 12.55 44.01 -1.02
CA GLY A 81 13.63 44.15 -0.03
C GLY A 81 14.62 42.99 0.02
N ASP A 82 14.36 41.92 -0.74
CA ASP A 82 15.28 40.78 -0.86
C ASP A 82 16.32 40.98 -1.98
N THR A 83 17.39 40.20 -1.92
CA THR A 83 18.40 40.15 -2.98
C THR A 83 17.81 39.60 -4.27
N LYS A 84 18.09 40.29 -5.38
CA LYS A 84 17.61 39.87 -6.70
C LYS A 84 18.23 38.52 -7.07
N LEU A 85 17.37 37.52 -7.20
CA LEU A 85 17.78 36.17 -7.60
C LEU A 85 18.33 36.17 -9.03
N PRO A 86 19.31 35.29 -9.35
CA PRO A 86 19.84 35.17 -10.70
C PRO A 86 18.78 34.63 -11.65
N SER A 87 18.85 35.06 -12.92
CA SER A 87 18.02 34.47 -13.95
C SER A 87 18.39 33.00 -14.13
N THR A 88 17.40 32.12 -13.98
CA THR A 88 17.59 30.69 -13.83
C THR A 88 16.82 29.95 -14.92
N ASP A 89 17.50 29.02 -15.57
CA ASP A 89 16.91 28.08 -16.51
C ASP A 89 16.84 26.68 -15.85
N GLU A 90 15.80 25.93 -16.16
CA GLU A 90 15.66 24.53 -15.77
C GLU A 90 15.92 23.63 -16.98
N LEU A 91 16.91 22.76 -16.84
CA LEU A 91 17.19 21.65 -17.74
C LEU A 91 16.28 20.48 -17.36
N ALA A 92 15.45 20.00 -18.26
CA ALA A 92 14.65 18.80 -18.06
C ALA A 92 14.90 17.76 -19.15
N LEU A 93 15.16 16.51 -18.74
CA LEU A 93 15.38 15.36 -19.62
C LEU A 93 15.02 14.04 -18.94
N THR A 94 14.91 12.97 -19.71
CA THR A 94 14.68 11.62 -19.19
C THR A 94 15.95 10.78 -19.32
N LEU A 95 16.47 10.31 -18.19
CA LEU A 95 17.60 9.39 -18.12
C LEU A 95 17.10 7.96 -18.28
N SER A 96 17.52 7.29 -19.35
CA SER A 96 17.15 5.88 -19.56
C SER A 96 18.07 4.92 -18.83
N GLY A 97 17.48 3.84 -18.31
CA GLY A 97 18.24 2.75 -17.73
C GLY A 97 18.71 2.98 -16.29
N VAL A 98 17.98 3.77 -15.51
CA VAL A 98 18.25 4.00 -14.10
C VAL A 98 17.73 2.83 -13.27
N THR A 99 18.63 2.12 -12.60
CA THR A 99 18.29 0.98 -11.71
C THR A 99 18.11 1.40 -10.25
N ALA A 100 18.34 2.67 -9.93
CA ALA A 100 18.29 3.21 -8.59
C ALA A 100 16.89 3.75 -8.25
N ALA A 101 16.33 3.31 -7.12
CA ALA A 101 15.10 3.83 -6.54
C ALA A 101 15.37 4.62 -5.24
N GLY A 102 14.39 5.44 -4.84
CA GLY A 102 14.40 6.24 -3.60
C GLY A 102 14.72 7.71 -3.83
N ASN A 103 15.20 8.38 -2.78
CA ASN A 103 15.64 9.77 -2.86
C ASN A 103 16.93 9.85 -3.67
N LEU A 104 16.84 10.49 -4.85
CA LEU A 104 17.97 10.67 -5.75
C LEU A 104 18.35 12.14 -5.84
N TYR A 105 19.64 12.39 -5.98
CA TYR A 105 20.20 13.72 -6.18
C TYR A 105 20.97 13.74 -7.49
N LEU A 106 20.81 14.80 -8.27
CA LEU A 106 21.45 14.97 -9.56
C LEU A 106 22.55 16.01 -9.46
N LYS A 107 23.69 15.71 -10.07
CA LYS A 107 24.76 16.67 -10.38
C LYS A 107 24.97 16.67 -11.88
N VAL A 108 25.02 17.85 -12.47
CA VAL A 108 25.26 18.01 -13.90
C VAL A 108 26.56 18.78 -14.10
N THR A 109 27.45 18.25 -14.93
CA THR A 109 28.73 18.89 -15.26
C THR A 109 28.87 19.07 -16.77
N GLY A 110 29.52 20.17 -17.16
CA GLY A 110 29.74 20.50 -18.56
C GLY A 110 30.15 21.94 -18.76
N THR A 111 30.56 22.28 -19.98
CA THR A 111 30.99 23.64 -20.33
C THR A 111 29.84 24.63 -20.26
N GLY A 112 30.04 25.78 -19.60
CA GLY A 112 29.03 26.83 -19.52
C GLY A 112 27.91 26.57 -18.50
N LEU A 113 28.03 25.54 -17.66
CA LEU A 113 27.05 25.27 -16.61
C LEU A 113 27.49 25.84 -15.26
N VAL A 114 26.63 26.66 -14.67
CA VAL A 114 26.76 27.10 -13.27
C VAL A 114 25.45 26.80 -12.56
N PRO A 115 25.44 25.91 -11.54
CA PRO A 115 24.22 25.52 -10.87
C PRO A 115 23.67 26.64 -9.97
N VAL A 116 22.35 26.62 -9.76
CA VAL A 116 21.64 27.53 -8.85
C VAL A 116 21.21 26.75 -7.60
N GLY A 117 21.41 27.30 -6.41
CA GLY A 117 21.02 26.64 -5.16
C GLY A 117 21.90 25.47 -4.69
N GLY A 118 23.01 25.18 -5.41
CA GLY A 118 23.96 24.12 -5.08
C GLY A 118 24.19 23.15 -6.25
N ALA A 119 25.36 22.50 -6.27
CA ALA A 119 25.73 21.59 -7.36
C ALA A 119 24.98 20.24 -7.33
N CYS A 120 24.53 19.82 -6.15
CA CYS A 120 23.77 18.58 -5.94
C CYS A 120 22.30 18.95 -5.68
N GLN A 121 21.41 18.62 -6.61
CA GLN A 121 20.00 19.04 -6.55
C GLN A 121 19.10 17.82 -6.40
N ALA A 122 18.21 17.86 -5.40
CA ALA A 122 17.24 16.80 -5.16
C ALA A 122 16.34 16.62 -6.38
N GLN A 123 16.19 15.37 -6.83
CA GLN A 123 15.22 15.04 -7.86
C GLN A 123 13.88 14.77 -7.18
N ALA A 124 12.79 15.20 -7.82
CA ALA A 124 11.47 14.81 -7.36
C ALA A 124 11.45 13.29 -7.30
N ALA A 125 11.31 12.72 -6.10
CA ALA A 125 11.12 11.29 -5.94
C ALA A 125 9.92 10.95 -6.82
N GLN A 126 10.14 10.15 -7.87
CA GLN A 126 9.03 9.71 -8.67
C GLN A 126 8.11 8.95 -7.72
N VAL A 127 6.92 9.51 -7.49
CA VAL A 127 5.75 8.66 -7.35
C VAL A 127 5.62 8.06 -8.73
N ILE A 128 6.32 6.94 -8.94
CA ILE A 128 6.04 6.08 -10.06
C ILE A 128 4.63 5.60 -9.71
N ALA A 129 3.61 6.27 -10.24
CA ALA A 129 2.38 5.55 -10.52
C ALA A 129 2.88 4.41 -11.39
N ALA A 130 3.04 3.22 -10.80
CA ALA A 130 3.39 2.03 -11.55
C ALA A 130 2.47 2.08 -12.77
N ASN A 131 3.06 2.05 -13.97
CA ASN A 131 2.28 2.14 -15.19
C ASN A 131 1.49 0.84 -15.30
N CYS A 132 0.42 0.68 -14.52
CA CYS A 132 -0.36 -0.54 -14.43
C CYS A 132 -1.23 -0.76 -15.67
N VAL A 133 -0.86 -0.17 -16.80
CA VAL A 133 -1.60 -0.11 -18.07
C VAL A 133 -0.60 -0.04 -19.24
N ASP A 134 0.61 -0.57 -19.07
CA ASP A 134 1.67 -0.56 -20.08
C ASP A 134 1.74 -1.87 -20.91
N GLY A 135 0.82 -2.81 -20.66
CA GLY A 135 0.69 -4.05 -21.41
C GLY A 135 1.72 -5.11 -21.03
N ILE A 136 2.48 -4.92 -19.95
CA ILE A 136 3.49 -5.88 -19.49
C ILE A 136 3.41 -6.08 -17.97
N GLN A 137 3.47 -7.33 -17.50
CA GLN A 137 3.45 -7.63 -16.06
C GLN A 137 4.76 -7.17 -15.39
N ASN A 138 4.73 -6.05 -14.66
CA ASN A 138 5.91 -5.46 -14.03
C ASN A 138 5.59 -4.70 -12.72
N GLN A 139 6.61 -4.10 -12.08
CA GLN A 139 6.44 -3.13 -10.98
C GLN A 139 5.53 -3.57 -9.81
N GLY A 140 5.44 -4.88 -9.56
CA GLY A 140 4.63 -5.45 -8.48
C GLY A 140 3.28 -6.02 -8.91
N GLU A 141 2.96 -6.02 -10.20
CA GLU A 141 1.73 -6.61 -10.74
C GLU A 141 1.67 -8.13 -10.63
N THR A 142 0.46 -8.65 -10.38
CA THR A 142 0.23 -10.10 -10.33
C THR A 142 -0.29 -10.69 -11.63
N ASP A 143 -0.86 -9.86 -12.52
CA ASP A 143 -1.11 -10.17 -13.93
C ASP A 143 -0.84 -8.89 -14.75
N VAL A 144 -0.76 -8.98 -16.07
CA VAL A 144 -0.53 -7.83 -16.96
C VAL A 144 -1.56 -6.73 -16.66
N ASP A 145 -1.07 -5.55 -16.28
CA ASP A 145 -1.87 -4.35 -16.02
C ASP A 145 -2.79 -4.44 -14.78
N CYS A 146 -2.54 -5.36 -13.84
CA CYS A 146 -3.35 -5.46 -12.61
C CYS A 146 -2.68 -6.18 -11.41
N GLY A 147 -3.22 -5.88 -10.22
CA GLY A 147 -2.89 -6.53 -8.95
C GLY A 147 -1.54 -6.15 -8.33
N GLY A 148 -1.25 -6.70 -7.14
CA GLY A 148 0.02 -6.71 -6.41
C GLY A 148 0.64 -5.38 -5.94
N ALA A 149 0.32 -4.24 -6.57
CA ALA A 149 0.59 -2.91 -6.05
C ALA A 149 -0.72 -2.23 -5.60
N THR A 150 -0.71 -1.58 -4.43
CA THR A 150 -1.89 -0.87 -3.89
C THR A 150 -2.38 0.27 -4.78
N THR A 151 -1.59 0.68 -5.78
CA THR A 151 -1.92 1.70 -6.77
C THR A 151 -2.47 1.14 -8.08
N CYS A 152 -2.32 -0.16 -8.34
CA CYS A 152 -2.85 -0.80 -9.54
C CYS A 152 -4.32 -1.21 -9.38
N LEU A 153 -5.04 -1.23 -10.50
CA LEU A 153 -6.39 -1.79 -10.52
C LEU A 153 -6.35 -3.28 -10.15
N ARG A 154 -7.40 -3.75 -9.48
CA ARG A 154 -7.54 -5.16 -9.16
C ARG A 154 -7.87 -5.97 -10.41
N CYS A 155 -7.31 -7.16 -10.48
CA CYS A 155 -7.47 -8.11 -11.54
C CYS A 155 -8.90 -8.66 -11.61
N ALA A 156 -9.42 -8.78 -12.83
CA ALA A 156 -10.70 -9.42 -13.10
C ALA A 156 -10.63 -10.94 -12.91
N ALA A 157 -11.77 -11.62 -12.96
CA ALA A 157 -11.84 -13.07 -12.87
C ALA A 157 -10.95 -13.77 -13.93
N GLY A 158 -10.30 -14.87 -13.55
CA GLY A 158 -9.43 -15.67 -14.42
C GLY A 158 -8.00 -15.14 -14.59
N LYS A 159 -7.69 -13.97 -14.01
CA LYS A 159 -6.34 -13.39 -14.00
C LYS A 159 -5.50 -13.93 -12.85
N SER A 160 -4.19 -13.86 -13.00
CA SER A 160 -3.21 -14.31 -12.02
C SER A 160 -3.21 -13.42 -10.77
N CYS A 161 -3.01 -14.01 -9.60
CA CYS A 161 -2.98 -13.31 -8.33
C CYS A 161 -2.03 -14.02 -7.34
N THR A 162 -1.62 -13.28 -6.31
CA THR A 162 -0.83 -13.82 -5.19
C THR A 162 -1.48 -13.59 -3.83
N ALA A 163 -2.43 -12.66 -3.76
CA ALA A 163 -3.23 -12.35 -2.59
C ALA A 163 -4.66 -11.98 -2.98
N ASN A 164 -5.59 -12.16 -2.05
CA ASN A 164 -7.01 -11.79 -2.21
C ASN A 164 -7.18 -10.35 -2.68
N GLY A 165 -6.43 -9.41 -2.12
CA GLY A 165 -6.47 -7.99 -2.48
C GLY A 165 -6.11 -7.67 -3.93
N ASP A 166 -5.51 -8.62 -4.66
CA ASP A 166 -5.21 -8.47 -6.09
C ASP A 166 -6.46 -8.58 -6.95
N CYS A 167 -7.51 -9.25 -6.47
CA CYS A 167 -8.69 -9.61 -7.25
C CYS A 167 -9.86 -8.66 -6.97
N GLN A 168 -10.63 -8.33 -8.02
CA GLN A 168 -11.85 -7.53 -7.86
C GLN A 168 -12.85 -8.19 -6.90
N SER A 169 -12.90 -9.52 -6.90
CA SER A 169 -13.70 -10.36 -6.01
C SER A 169 -13.15 -10.46 -4.58
N ASN A 170 -11.94 -9.95 -4.32
CA ASN A 170 -11.13 -10.29 -3.15
C ASN A 170 -10.86 -11.80 -2.98
N ALA A 171 -10.97 -12.60 -4.04
CA ALA A 171 -10.81 -14.05 -3.96
C ALA A 171 -9.69 -14.53 -4.88
N CYS A 172 -8.54 -14.86 -4.29
CA CYS A 172 -7.39 -15.42 -5.00
C CYS A 172 -7.19 -16.87 -4.60
N GLN A 173 -7.62 -17.80 -5.48
CA GLN A 173 -7.56 -19.23 -5.22
C GLN A 173 -6.65 -19.90 -6.23
N ALA A 174 -5.71 -20.72 -5.74
CA ALA A 174 -4.73 -21.42 -6.58
C ALA A 174 -3.96 -20.49 -7.57
N GLY A 175 -3.73 -19.23 -7.16
CA GLY A 175 -3.04 -18.22 -7.96
C GLY A 175 -3.88 -17.57 -9.04
N VAL A 176 -5.21 -17.74 -9.02
CA VAL A 176 -6.15 -17.17 -9.99
C VAL A 176 -7.31 -16.45 -9.29
N CYS A 177 -7.69 -15.30 -9.81
CA CYS A 177 -8.84 -14.54 -9.34
C CYS A 177 -10.16 -15.24 -9.68
N LEU A 178 -10.98 -15.52 -8.66
CA LEU A 178 -12.32 -16.06 -8.88
C LEU A 178 -13.29 -14.98 -9.35
N ALA A 179 -14.36 -15.40 -10.03
CA ALA A 179 -15.44 -14.49 -10.43
C ALA A 179 -16.19 -13.93 -9.22
N GLN A 180 -16.37 -14.75 -8.19
CA GLN A 180 -16.98 -14.39 -6.91
C GLN A 180 -16.33 -15.24 -5.81
N ALA A 181 -16.19 -14.66 -4.62
CA ALA A 181 -15.85 -15.38 -3.40
C ALA A 181 -16.98 -16.34 -3.01
N SER A 182 -16.66 -17.49 -2.39
CA SER A 182 -17.65 -18.48 -1.96
C SER A 182 -17.53 -18.77 -0.48
N CYS A 183 -18.66 -18.81 0.21
CA CYS A 183 -18.72 -19.11 1.64
C CYS A 183 -18.78 -20.60 1.97
N SER A 184 -18.21 -21.44 1.09
CA SER A 184 -18.29 -22.90 1.21
C SER A 184 -17.22 -23.63 0.39
N ASP A 185 -16.16 -22.92 -0.01
CA ASP A 185 -15.09 -23.47 -0.85
C ASP A 185 -13.85 -23.91 -0.04
N GLY A 186 -13.85 -23.69 1.27
CA GLY A 186 -12.79 -24.13 2.17
C GLY A 186 -11.60 -23.18 2.25
N PHE A 187 -11.70 -21.97 1.72
CA PHE A 187 -10.66 -20.94 1.78
C PHE A 187 -11.14 -19.76 2.62
N THR A 188 -10.22 -18.88 3.02
CA THR A 188 -10.57 -17.59 3.63
C THR A 188 -10.40 -16.53 2.56
N ASP A 189 -11.50 -16.19 1.89
CA ASP A 189 -11.48 -15.27 0.77
C ASP A 189 -12.66 -14.29 0.71
N GLY A 190 -12.64 -13.38 -0.25
CA GLY A 190 -13.68 -12.36 -0.35
C GLY A 190 -13.69 -11.41 0.86
N THR A 191 -14.78 -11.47 1.62
CA THR A 191 -15.01 -10.68 2.83
C THR A 191 -14.92 -11.49 4.12
N GLU A 192 -14.60 -12.77 4.03
CA GLU A 192 -14.57 -13.69 5.17
C GLU A 192 -13.53 -13.29 6.20
N THR A 193 -13.83 -13.58 7.46
CA THR A 193 -12.88 -13.38 8.57
C THR A 193 -12.22 -14.67 9.03
N ASP A 194 -12.84 -15.82 8.74
CA ASP A 194 -12.26 -17.16 8.86
C ASP A 194 -12.81 -18.02 7.72
N VAL A 195 -12.27 -19.22 7.50
CA VAL A 195 -12.66 -20.11 6.40
C VAL A 195 -14.17 -20.32 6.35
N ASP A 196 -14.78 -19.97 5.22
CA ASP A 196 -16.21 -20.12 4.91
C ASP A 196 -17.16 -19.34 5.85
N CYS A 197 -16.68 -18.34 6.60
CA CYS A 197 -17.51 -17.61 7.56
C CYS A 197 -17.08 -16.16 7.86
N GLY A 198 -18.02 -15.39 8.40
CA GLY A 198 -17.82 -14.01 8.83
C GLY A 198 -17.86 -13.00 7.69
N GLY A 199 -17.51 -11.75 7.99
CA GLY A 199 -17.61 -10.66 7.03
C GLY A 199 -19.02 -10.09 6.89
N MET A 200 -19.12 -8.96 6.19
CA MET A 200 -20.39 -8.28 5.97
C MET A 200 -21.16 -8.90 4.79
N ASN A 201 -22.21 -9.65 5.12
CA ASN A 201 -23.41 -9.94 4.31
C ASN A 201 -23.42 -11.06 3.27
N MET A 202 -22.35 -11.84 3.06
CA MET A 202 -22.43 -12.98 2.13
C MET A 202 -22.26 -14.36 2.78
N CYS A 203 -21.59 -14.44 3.93
CA CYS A 203 -21.24 -15.70 4.57
C CYS A 203 -21.97 -15.90 5.91
N PRO A 204 -22.19 -17.16 6.33
CA PRO A 204 -22.71 -17.44 7.66
C PRO A 204 -21.76 -16.89 8.73
N ARG A 205 -22.30 -16.51 9.89
CA ARG A 205 -21.48 -16.06 11.01
C ARG A 205 -20.61 -17.19 11.53
N CYS A 206 -19.39 -16.85 11.93
CA CYS A 206 -18.43 -17.77 12.49
C CYS A 206 -18.85 -18.29 13.87
N ALA A 207 -18.60 -19.57 14.10
CA ALA A 207 -18.76 -20.20 15.41
C ALA A 207 -17.67 -19.72 16.39
N ASP A 208 -17.84 -20.03 17.68
CA ASP A 208 -16.87 -19.67 18.71
C ASP A 208 -15.47 -20.27 18.41
N GLY A 209 -14.42 -19.53 18.77
CA GLY A 209 -13.02 -19.90 18.52
C GLY A 209 -12.51 -19.58 17.12
N LYS A 210 -13.37 -19.11 16.21
CA LYS A 210 -12.99 -18.65 14.86
C LYS A 210 -12.54 -17.20 14.84
N THR A 211 -11.78 -16.84 13.81
CA THR A 211 -11.24 -15.50 13.61
C THR A 211 -12.34 -14.51 13.26
N CYS A 212 -12.29 -13.31 13.85
CA CYS A 212 -13.26 -12.25 13.63
C CYS A 212 -12.59 -10.87 13.66
N THR A 213 -13.24 -9.89 13.05
CA THR A 213 -12.85 -8.47 13.11
C THR A 213 -13.79 -7.66 13.99
N ASN A 214 -15.06 -8.06 14.07
CA ASN A 214 -16.08 -7.42 14.89
C ASN A 214 -17.16 -8.42 15.31
N GLY A 215 -18.05 -8.01 16.21
CA GLY A 215 -19.12 -8.88 16.71
C GLY A 215 -20.06 -9.41 15.62
N GLY A 216 -20.29 -8.66 14.56
CA GLY A 216 -21.14 -9.08 13.43
C GLY A 216 -20.64 -10.34 12.70
N ASP A 217 -19.35 -10.65 12.81
CA ASP A 217 -18.74 -11.85 12.23
C ASP A 217 -19.10 -13.12 13.03
N CYS A 218 -19.49 -12.99 14.30
CA CYS A 218 -19.65 -14.10 15.25
C CYS A 218 -21.11 -14.45 15.50
N GLN A 219 -21.42 -15.75 15.62
CA GLN A 219 -22.75 -16.21 16.00
C GLN A 219 -23.18 -15.65 17.36
N SER A 220 -22.25 -15.60 18.32
CA SER A 220 -22.41 -15.00 19.65
C SER A 220 -22.52 -13.47 19.64
N SER A 221 -22.29 -12.81 18.49
CA SER A 221 -22.14 -11.37 18.38
C SER A 221 -20.98 -10.77 19.20
N SER A 222 -20.11 -11.61 19.78
CA SER A 222 -18.99 -11.22 20.63
C SER A 222 -17.65 -11.59 19.98
N CYS A 223 -16.86 -10.57 19.67
CA CYS A 223 -15.52 -10.71 19.10
C CYS A 223 -14.51 -10.04 20.02
N ALA A 224 -13.66 -10.85 20.67
CA ALA A 224 -12.62 -10.35 21.57
C ALA A 224 -11.28 -11.01 21.24
N GLY A 225 -10.21 -10.23 21.20
CA GLY A 225 -8.88 -10.74 20.84
C GLY A 225 -8.80 -11.28 19.40
N SER A 226 -9.62 -10.75 18.48
CA SER A 226 -9.77 -11.23 17.09
C SER A 226 -10.34 -12.65 16.97
N VAL A 227 -11.02 -13.14 18.01
CA VAL A 227 -11.62 -14.47 18.05
C VAL A 227 -13.05 -14.39 18.57
N CYS A 228 -13.97 -15.11 17.93
CA CYS A 228 -15.35 -15.24 18.37
C CYS A 228 -15.40 -15.90 19.74
N GLN A 229 -15.99 -15.21 20.72
CA GLN A 229 -16.10 -15.71 22.08
C GLN A 229 -17.46 -16.38 22.28
N PRO A 230 -17.56 -17.39 23.15
CA PRO A 230 -18.85 -17.87 23.60
C PRO A 230 -19.62 -16.73 24.29
N PRO A 231 -20.96 -16.73 24.18
CA PRO A 231 -21.79 -15.75 24.86
C PRO A 231 -21.63 -15.86 26.38
N SER A 232 -21.68 -14.72 27.07
CA SER A 232 -21.57 -14.66 28.52
C SER A 232 -22.36 -13.48 29.07
N CYS A 233 -23.01 -13.68 30.22
CA CYS A 233 -23.82 -12.66 30.91
C CYS A 233 -23.00 -11.52 31.55
N THR A 234 -21.79 -11.27 31.07
CA THR A 234 -20.86 -10.23 31.55
C THR A 234 -19.93 -9.77 30.43
N ASP A 235 -20.26 -10.05 29.17
CA ASP A 235 -19.41 -9.73 28.01
C ASP A 235 -19.75 -8.35 27.40
N GLY A 236 -20.77 -7.68 27.92
CA GLY A 236 -21.19 -6.35 27.47
C GLY A 236 -21.96 -6.38 26.15
N VAL A 237 -22.37 -7.55 25.66
CA VAL A 237 -23.10 -7.75 24.41
C VAL A 237 -24.41 -8.45 24.70
N ARG A 238 -25.53 -7.86 24.25
CA ARG A 238 -26.82 -8.53 24.31
C ARG A 238 -26.86 -9.75 23.35
N ASN A 239 -26.64 -10.95 23.87
CA ASN A 239 -26.60 -12.18 23.09
C ASN A 239 -27.29 -13.36 23.81
N ASP A 240 -27.29 -14.54 23.19
CA ASP A 240 -27.75 -15.82 23.74
C ASP A 240 -28.97 -15.74 24.70
N GLY A 241 -30.08 -15.18 24.20
CA GLY A 241 -31.35 -15.15 24.93
C GLY A 241 -31.51 -14.03 25.97
N GLU A 242 -30.52 -13.15 26.13
CA GLU A 242 -30.60 -11.97 27.01
C GLU A 242 -31.68 -10.98 26.56
N THR A 243 -32.41 -10.44 27.54
CA THR A 243 -33.44 -9.42 27.27
C THR A 243 -32.90 -8.00 27.34
N ASP A 244 -31.80 -7.78 28.03
CA ASP A 244 -30.96 -6.57 27.94
C ASP A 244 -29.48 -6.97 28.08
N VAL A 245 -28.55 -6.06 27.80
CA VAL A 245 -27.10 -6.36 27.88
C VAL A 245 -26.74 -6.97 29.24
N ASP A 246 -26.16 -8.18 29.22
CA ASP A 246 -25.69 -8.92 30.39
C ASP A 246 -26.80 -9.33 31.39
N CYS A 247 -28.08 -9.34 30.99
CA CYS A 247 -29.18 -9.70 31.89
C CYS A 247 -30.46 -10.25 31.25
N GLY A 248 -31.25 -10.93 32.09
CA GLY A 248 -32.57 -11.42 31.77
C GLY A 248 -32.58 -12.66 30.87
N GLY A 249 -33.76 -13.07 30.41
CA GLY A 249 -33.93 -14.24 29.55
C GLY A 249 -33.86 -15.57 30.30
N THR A 250 -33.75 -16.66 29.55
CA THR A 250 -33.78 -18.03 30.08
C THR A 250 -32.39 -18.59 30.45
N ASN A 251 -31.31 -17.88 30.10
CA ASN A 251 -29.97 -18.46 30.00
C ASN A 251 -29.10 -18.24 31.25
N ALA A 252 -29.67 -18.46 32.45
CA ALA A 252 -28.99 -18.36 33.75
C ALA A 252 -28.33 -17.00 34.07
N CYS A 253 -28.58 -15.97 33.26
CA CYS A 253 -28.09 -14.62 33.49
C CYS A 253 -28.76 -13.96 34.71
N PRO A 254 -28.08 -12.99 35.36
CA PRO A 254 -28.70 -12.17 36.39
C PRO A 254 -29.97 -11.51 35.86
N ARG A 255 -30.96 -11.30 36.74
CA ARG A 255 -32.16 -10.55 36.36
C ARG A 255 -31.84 -9.08 36.16
N CYS A 256 -32.49 -8.47 35.18
CA CYS A 256 -32.39 -7.07 34.83
C CYS A 256 -32.96 -6.17 35.94
N GLY A 257 -32.26 -5.05 36.19
CA GLY A 257 -32.70 -3.98 37.06
C GLY A 257 -33.80 -3.11 36.45
N ILE A 258 -34.27 -2.13 37.22
CA ILE A 258 -35.32 -1.20 36.77
C ILE A 258 -34.86 -0.42 35.54
N HIS A 259 -35.78 -0.17 34.61
CA HIS A 259 -35.57 0.50 33.31
C HIS A 259 -34.76 -0.28 32.26
N GLN A 260 -34.34 -1.52 32.56
CA GLN A 260 -33.73 -2.41 31.57
C GLN A 260 -34.79 -3.16 30.76
N SER A 261 -34.40 -3.63 29.57
CA SER A 261 -35.28 -4.33 28.65
C SER A 261 -35.66 -5.73 29.15
N CYS A 262 -36.92 -6.12 28.96
CA CYS A 262 -37.44 -7.42 29.37
C CYS A 262 -38.47 -7.96 28.37
N ALA A 263 -38.65 -9.29 28.36
CA ALA A 263 -39.71 -9.95 27.61
C ALA A 263 -40.83 -10.46 28.55
N VAL A 264 -40.45 -10.92 29.74
CA VAL A 264 -41.35 -11.48 30.76
C VAL A 264 -40.94 -11.03 32.15
N GLY A 265 -41.85 -11.14 33.12
CA GLY A 265 -41.59 -10.72 34.50
C GLY A 265 -40.39 -11.42 35.15
N SER A 266 -40.08 -12.67 34.78
CA SER A 266 -38.92 -13.40 35.30
C SER A 266 -37.56 -12.80 34.91
N ASP A 267 -37.53 -11.96 33.88
CA ASP A 267 -36.32 -11.26 33.44
C ASP A 267 -35.96 -10.12 34.39
N CYS A 268 -36.93 -9.60 35.14
CA CYS A 268 -36.77 -8.43 36.01
C CYS A 268 -36.54 -8.83 37.47
N GLN A 269 -35.66 -8.11 38.15
CA GLN A 269 -35.46 -8.26 39.61
C GLN A 269 -36.77 -8.00 40.39
N SER A 270 -37.59 -7.05 39.92
CA SER A 270 -38.92 -6.73 40.48
C SER A 270 -39.98 -7.79 40.20
N GLY A 271 -39.78 -8.65 39.20
CA GLY A 271 -40.82 -9.55 38.69
C GLY A 271 -41.82 -8.90 37.73
N ILE A 272 -41.68 -7.60 37.42
CA ILE A 272 -42.65 -6.82 36.65
C ILE A 272 -42.02 -6.35 35.34
N CYS A 273 -42.52 -6.87 34.21
CA CYS A 273 -42.17 -6.42 32.88
C CYS A 273 -43.39 -5.74 32.23
N MET A 274 -43.32 -4.43 32.00
CA MET A 274 -44.42 -3.64 31.43
C MET A 274 -43.90 -2.77 30.30
N GLY A 275 -44.55 -2.82 29.13
CA GLY A 275 -44.10 -2.06 27.96
C GLY A 275 -42.73 -2.47 27.43
N GLY A 276 -42.25 -3.68 27.75
CA GLY A 276 -40.93 -4.18 27.38
C GLY A 276 -39.79 -3.72 28.29
N VAL A 277 -40.11 -3.12 29.45
CA VAL A 277 -39.15 -2.56 30.40
C VAL A 277 -39.46 -3.03 31.83
N CYS A 278 -38.42 -3.25 32.63
CA CYS A 278 -38.55 -3.61 34.04
C CYS A 278 -39.00 -2.42 34.88
N GLU A 279 -40.16 -2.56 35.52
CA GLU A 279 -40.76 -1.51 36.36
C GLU A 279 -40.58 -1.81 37.86
N PRO A 280 -40.66 -0.79 38.74
CA PRO A 280 -40.54 -0.94 40.20
C PRO A 280 -41.55 -1.92 40.82
#